data_AF-A0A8T7A2J8-F1
#
_entry.id   AF-A0A8T7A2J8-F1
#
_cell.length_a   1.000
_cell.length_b   1.000
_cell.length_c   1.000
_cell.angle_alpha   90.00
_cell.angle_beta   90.00
_cell.angle_gamma   90.00
#
_symmetry.space_group_name_H-M   'P 1'
#
loop_
_entity.id
_entity.type
_entity.pdbx_description
1 polymer ?
#
loop_
_entity_poly.entity_id
_entity_poly.type
_entity_poly.pdbx_seq_one_letter_code
_entity_poly.pdbx_strand_id
1 'polypeptide(L)'
;MSYLIQQMWLCLLLAALLGALIGWWLAKSSCRNKLDDLDASWRRKLDDQERDHSRKLKDASTPAAAGTAVSMISMAEQTSYEVEEVEGIGKSYGQKLRDIGISTTEQLLNQCCNMNGRVTVAEHVGIEDFVVRKWASMSDLMRLSGVEGQFSELMVYAGIDSVQDLGQQSAGALHNKLSTTNDQQKRVKTIPDESSLELMISQAKSLKAIMQDA
;
A
#
# COMPACT_ATOMS: atom_id res chain seq x y z
N MET A 1 55.04 33.67 18.81
CA MET A 1 54.55 32.42 19.41
C MET A 1 53.07 32.15 19.13
N SER A 2 52.18 33.13 19.29
CA SER A 2 50.72 32.94 19.11
C SER A 2 50.28 32.54 17.68
N TYR A 3 50.96 33.03 16.64
CA TYR A 3 50.64 32.71 15.24
C TYR A 3 50.84 31.23 14.88
N LEU A 4 51.91 30.60 15.39
CA LEU A 4 52.18 29.18 15.15
C LEU A 4 51.10 28.30 15.79
N ILE A 5 50.63 28.67 16.99
CA ILE A 5 49.57 27.96 17.69
C ILE A 5 48.25 28.09 16.90
N GLN A 6 47.89 29.30 16.45
CA GLN A 6 46.68 29.51 15.64
C GLN A 6 46.73 28.73 14.31
N GLN A 7 47.90 28.67 13.66
CA GLN A 7 48.07 27.92 12.42
C GLN A 7 47.90 26.41 12.62
N MET A 8 48.37 25.86 13.75
CA MET A 8 48.14 24.45 14.10
C MET A 8 46.65 24.13 14.29
N TRP A 9 45.91 25.00 15.00
CA TRP A 9 44.47 24.81 15.17
C TRP A 9 43.68 24.92 13.87
N LEU A 10 44.05 25.85 12.98
CA LEU A 10 43.44 26.00 11.65
C LEU A 10 43.62 24.72 10.81
N CYS A 11 44.82 24.15 10.80
CA CYS A 11 45.10 22.91 10.06
C CYS A 11 44.31 21.72 10.60
N LEU A 12 44.19 21.58 11.93
CA LEU A 12 43.42 20.50 12.55
C LEU A 12 41.93 20.62 12.25
N LEU A 13 41.39 21.84 12.26
CA LEU A 13 39.99 22.09 11.93
C LEU A 13 39.68 21.78 10.46
N LEU A 14 40.55 22.20 9.54
CA LEU A 14 40.41 21.90 8.11
C LEU A 14 40.47 20.38 7.84
N ALA A 15 41.38 19.66 8.48
CA ALA A 15 41.47 18.20 8.36
C ALA A 15 40.19 17.51 8.87
N ALA A 16 39.63 17.97 9.98
CA ALA A 16 38.38 17.44 10.53
C ALA A 16 37.18 17.68 9.61
N LEU A 17 37.07 18.89 9.03
CA LEU A 17 36.00 19.22 8.08
C LEU A 17 36.11 18.41 6.79
N LEU A 18 37.32 18.29 6.23
CA LEU A 18 37.57 17.48 5.04
C LEU A 18 37.25 16.00 5.29
N GLY A 19 37.66 15.46 6.46
CA GLY A 19 37.34 14.09 6.87
C GLY A 19 35.83 13.86 7.04
N ALA A 20 35.11 14.80 7.67
CA ALA A 20 33.67 14.71 7.84
C ALA A 20 32.91 14.78 6.51
N LEU A 21 33.33 15.66 5.59
CA LEU A 21 32.71 15.78 4.26
C LEU A 21 32.96 14.54 3.40
N ILE A 22 34.19 14.04 3.36
CA ILE A 22 34.54 12.84 2.59
C ILE A 22 33.86 11.60 3.18
N GLY A 23 33.87 11.45 4.50
CA GLY A 23 33.18 10.36 5.20
C GLY A 23 31.66 10.40 4.98
N TRP A 24 31.03 11.58 5.10
CA TRP A 24 29.61 11.76 4.82
C TRP A 24 29.27 11.46 3.35
N TRP A 25 30.10 11.90 2.42
CA TRP A 25 29.91 11.65 0.99
C TRP A 25 30.03 10.16 0.64
N LEU A 26 31.02 9.45 1.20
CA LEU A 26 31.19 8.01 0.99
C LEU A 26 30.05 7.19 1.61
N ALA A 27 29.64 7.51 2.84
CA ALA A 27 28.51 6.85 3.50
C ALA A 27 27.21 7.07 2.72
N LYS A 28 26.94 8.31 2.30
CA LYS A 28 25.76 8.67 1.51
C LYS A 28 25.77 8.03 0.12
N SER A 29 26.92 7.99 -0.55
CA SER A 29 27.09 7.36 -1.87
C SER A 29 26.87 5.85 -1.82
N SER A 30 27.43 5.18 -0.81
CA SER A 30 27.27 3.73 -0.63
C SER A 30 25.82 3.33 -0.31
N CYS A 31 25.11 4.14 0.50
CA CYS A 31 23.67 3.95 0.72
C CYS A 31 22.84 4.21 -0.54
N ARG A 32 23.21 5.22 -1.35
CA ARG A 32 22.51 5.51 -2.63
C ARG A 32 22.64 4.37 -3.63
N ASN A 33 23.84 3.78 -3.77
CA ASN A 33 24.03 2.65 -4.67
C ASN A 33 23.24 1.40 -4.25
N LYS A 34 23.04 1.17 -2.94
CA LYS A 34 22.18 0.08 -2.44
C LYS A 34 20.70 0.33 -2.71
N LEU A 35 20.25 1.58 -2.61
CA LEU A 35 18.88 1.97 -2.97
C LEU A 35 18.64 1.78 -4.47
N ASP A 36 19.59 2.20 -5.32
CA ASP A 36 19.48 2.04 -6.77
C ASP A 36 19.45 0.56 -7.20
N ASP A 37 20.26 -0.30 -6.56
CA ASP A 37 20.27 -1.74 -6.84
C ASP A 37 18.98 -2.44 -6.37
N LEU A 38 18.45 -2.04 -5.21
CA LEU A 38 17.16 -2.51 -4.73
C LEU A 38 16.04 -2.09 -5.70
N ASP A 39 15.96 -0.81 -6.07
CA ASP A 39 14.98 -0.28 -7.02
C ASP A 39 15.03 -1.02 -8.37
N ALA A 40 16.24 -1.23 -8.91
CA ALA A 40 16.43 -2.00 -10.13
C ALA A 40 15.95 -3.46 -10.00
N SER A 41 16.17 -4.09 -8.84
CA SER A 41 15.71 -5.46 -8.59
C SER A 41 14.18 -5.56 -8.51
N TRP A 42 13.52 -4.54 -7.92
CA TRP A 42 12.06 -4.47 -7.84
C TRP A 42 11.42 -4.21 -9.20
N ARG A 43 12.00 -3.29 -9.99
CA ARG A 43 11.57 -3.02 -11.37
C ARG A 43 11.59 -4.29 -12.22
N ARG A 44 12.66 -5.09 -12.13
CA ARG A 44 12.74 -6.38 -12.84
C ARG A 44 11.64 -7.35 -12.42
N LYS A 45 11.36 -7.46 -11.12
CA LYS A 45 10.28 -8.34 -10.61
C LYS A 45 8.91 -7.89 -11.10
N LEU A 46 8.65 -6.58 -11.13
CA LEU A 46 7.41 -6.03 -11.68
C LEU A 46 7.28 -6.35 -13.17
N ASP A 47 8.34 -6.13 -13.97
CA ASP A 47 8.38 -6.46 -15.40
C ASP A 47 8.23 -7.97 -15.67
N ASP A 48 8.78 -8.83 -14.81
CA ASP A 48 8.61 -10.28 -14.87
C ASP A 48 7.15 -10.68 -14.59
N GLN A 49 6.54 -10.11 -13.54
CA GLN A 49 5.15 -10.37 -13.17
C GLN A 49 4.18 -9.92 -14.27
N GLU A 50 4.39 -8.75 -14.86
CA GLU A 50 3.57 -8.23 -15.96
C GLU A 50 3.69 -9.09 -17.22
N ARG A 51 4.90 -9.58 -17.53
CA ARG A 51 5.13 -10.51 -18.65
C ARG A 51 4.45 -11.86 -18.44
N ASP A 52 4.53 -12.42 -17.23
CA ASP A 52 3.88 -13.70 -16.91
C ASP A 52 2.36 -13.58 -16.98
N HIS A 53 1.80 -12.46 -16.51
CA HIS A 53 0.37 -12.19 -16.69
C HIS A 53 0.01 -12.06 -18.17
N SER A 54 0.81 -11.33 -18.95
CA SER A 54 0.61 -11.18 -20.40
C SER A 54 0.71 -12.51 -21.14
N ARG A 55 1.62 -13.41 -20.72
CA ARG A 55 1.73 -14.77 -21.25
C ARG A 55 0.50 -15.59 -20.92
N LYS A 56 0.04 -15.59 -19.66
CA LYS A 56 -1.19 -16.28 -19.26
C LYS A 56 -2.40 -15.81 -20.05
N LEU A 57 -2.51 -14.51 -20.34
CA LEU A 57 -3.57 -13.96 -21.18
C LEU A 57 -3.46 -14.42 -22.64
N LYS A 58 -2.24 -14.50 -23.20
CA LYS A 58 -1.99 -15.03 -24.55
C LYS A 58 -2.28 -16.52 -24.64
N ASP A 59 -1.84 -17.30 -23.67
CA ASP A 59 -2.05 -18.74 -23.61
C ASP A 59 -3.55 -19.05 -23.44
N ALA A 60 -4.25 -18.27 -22.61
CA ALA A 60 -5.71 -18.35 -22.44
C ALA A 60 -6.52 -17.88 -23.67
N SER A 61 -5.94 -17.06 -24.55
CA SER A 61 -6.60 -16.57 -25.79
C SER A 61 -6.24 -17.39 -27.04
N THR A 62 -5.51 -18.51 -26.90
CA THR A 62 -5.27 -19.45 -27.99
C THR A 62 -6.61 -19.95 -28.55
N PRO A 63 -6.87 -19.90 -29.87
CA PRO A 63 -8.22 -19.83 -30.45
C PRO A 63 -9.00 -21.16 -30.50
N ALA A 64 -8.70 -22.14 -29.65
CA ALA A 64 -9.41 -23.43 -29.66
C ALA A 64 -10.75 -23.42 -28.90
N ALA A 65 -11.07 -22.38 -28.10
CA ALA A 65 -12.26 -22.36 -27.24
C ALA A 65 -12.90 -20.96 -27.03
N ALA A 66 -12.83 -20.07 -28.03
CA ALA A 66 -13.11 -18.64 -27.90
C ALA A 66 -14.60 -18.22 -27.70
N GLY A 67 -15.54 -19.16 -27.53
CA GLY A 67 -16.98 -18.83 -27.44
C GLY A 67 -17.53 -18.58 -26.03
N THR A 68 -16.94 -19.18 -24.99
CA THR A 68 -17.57 -19.24 -23.65
C THR A 68 -16.73 -18.56 -22.55
N ALA A 69 -15.41 -18.45 -22.72
CA ALA A 69 -14.51 -17.94 -21.68
C ALA A 69 -14.49 -16.40 -21.57
N VAL A 70 -14.77 -15.69 -22.66
CA VAL A 70 -14.74 -14.21 -22.70
C VAL A 70 -15.80 -13.60 -21.76
N SER A 71 -16.92 -14.29 -21.55
CA SER A 71 -17.96 -13.84 -20.60
C SER A 71 -17.58 -14.07 -19.12
N MET A 72 -16.66 -14.99 -18.81
CA MET A 72 -16.25 -15.29 -17.43
C MET A 72 -15.09 -14.42 -16.95
N ILE A 73 -14.19 -14.03 -17.86
CA ILE A 73 -13.05 -13.15 -17.54
C ILE A 73 -13.54 -11.72 -17.21
N SER A 74 -14.64 -11.29 -17.84
CA SER A 74 -15.27 -9.98 -17.57
C SER A 74 -15.90 -9.84 -16.18
N MET A 75 -16.22 -10.92 -15.46
CA MET A 75 -16.83 -10.84 -14.11
C MET A 75 -15.80 -10.72 -12.99
N ALA A 76 -14.55 -11.11 -13.23
CA ALA A 76 -13.47 -11.07 -12.22
C ALA A 76 -12.72 -9.73 -12.17
N GLU A 77 -12.96 -8.85 -13.15
CA GLU A 77 -12.25 -7.57 -13.33
C GLU A 77 -12.99 -6.37 -12.71
N GLN A 78 -14.09 -6.61 -11.99
CA GLN A 78 -15.15 -5.62 -11.78
C GLN A 78 -15.25 -4.99 -10.39
N THR A 79 -14.20 -5.03 -9.56
CA THR A 79 -14.18 -4.36 -8.24
C THR A 79 -12.88 -3.61 -7.98
N SER A 80 -12.40 -2.85 -8.97
CA SER A 80 -11.29 -1.91 -8.78
C SER A 80 -11.84 -0.49 -8.85
N TYR A 81 -11.63 0.28 -7.78
CA TYR A 81 -12.08 1.67 -7.66
C TYR A 81 -10.94 2.62 -8.03
N GLU A 82 -11.27 3.87 -8.35
CA GLU A 82 -10.25 4.92 -8.43
C GLU A 82 -9.57 5.09 -7.07
N VAL A 83 -8.28 5.44 -7.08
CA VAL A 83 -7.50 5.56 -5.84
C VAL A 83 -8.05 6.64 -4.91
N GLU A 84 -8.75 7.65 -5.44
CA GLU A 84 -9.45 8.67 -4.65
C GLU A 84 -10.69 8.20 -3.90
N GLU A 85 -11.24 7.03 -4.22
CA GLU A 85 -12.36 6.46 -3.46
C GLU A 85 -11.90 5.95 -2.08
N VAL A 86 -10.59 5.82 -1.86
CA VAL A 86 -10.02 5.51 -0.55
C VAL A 86 -10.05 6.76 0.32
N GLU A 87 -10.64 6.64 1.50
CA GLU A 87 -10.71 7.76 2.44
C GLU A 87 -9.32 8.27 2.84
N GLY A 88 -9.19 9.60 2.84
CA GLY A 88 -7.90 10.28 3.04
C GLY A 88 -7.06 10.46 1.76
N ILE A 89 -7.41 9.84 0.64
CA ILE A 89 -6.79 10.10 -0.67
C ILE A 89 -7.61 11.16 -1.41
N GLY A 90 -7.36 12.43 -1.09
CA GLY A 90 -7.91 13.54 -1.89
C GLY A 90 -7.17 13.71 -3.23
N LYS A 91 -7.71 14.58 -4.10
CA LYS A 91 -7.15 14.90 -5.44
C LYS A 91 -5.63 15.15 -5.46
N SER A 92 -5.10 15.78 -4.41
CA SER A 92 -3.67 16.07 -4.28
C SER A 92 -2.83 14.79 -4.15
N TYR A 93 -3.20 13.89 -3.23
CA TYR A 93 -2.50 12.61 -3.06
C TYR A 93 -2.80 11.66 -4.20
N GLY A 94 -4.04 11.63 -4.70
CA GLY A 94 -4.42 10.86 -5.88
C GLY A 94 -3.56 11.20 -7.10
N GLN A 95 -3.25 12.49 -7.33
CA GLN A 95 -2.35 12.88 -8.41
C GLN A 95 -0.92 12.35 -8.20
N LYS A 96 -0.37 12.50 -6.99
CA LYS A 96 0.99 11.99 -6.68
C LYS A 96 1.09 10.47 -6.85
N LEU A 97 0.03 9.74 -6.49
CA LEU A 97 -0.06 8.30 -6.67
C LEU A 97 -0.12 7.94 -8.17
N ARG A 98 -0.89 8.69 -8.97
CA ARG A 98 -0.92 8.52 -10.42
C ARG A 98 0.43 8.79 -11.08
N ASP A 99 1.18 9.77 -10.59
CA ASP A 99 2.51 10.10 -11.13
C ASP A 99 3.51 8.93 -10.98
N ILE A 100 3.28 8.02 -10.02
CA ILE A 100 4.03 6.77 -9.85
C ILE A 100 3.29 5.52 -10.37
N GLY A 101 2.23 5.70 -11.16
CA GLY A 101 1.50 4.61 -11.81
C GLY A 101 0.43 3.94 -10.96
N ILE A 102 0.05 4.51 -9.81
CA ILE A 102 -1.03 4.01 -8.94
C ILE A 102 -2.29 4.83 -9.19
N SER A 103 -3.23 4.29 -9.96
CA SER A 103 -4.51 4.94 -10.29
C SER A 103 -5.72 4.26 -9.64
N THR A 104 -5.56 3.04 -9.15
CA THR A 104 -6.66 2.21 -8.63
C THR A 104 -6.36 1.64 -7.25
N THR A 105 -7.39 1.24 -6.52
CA THR A 105 -7.28 0.56 -5.22
C THR A 105 -6.52 -0.76 -5.33
N GLU A 106 -6.71 -1.51 -6.41
CA GLU A 106 -5.98 -2.75 -6.66
C GLU A 106 -4.49 -2.51 -6.87
N GLN A 107 -4.13 -1.52 -7.70
CA GLN A 107 -2.72 -1.15 -7.91
C GLN A 107 -2.07 -0.69 -6.60
N LEU A 108 -2.78 0.11 -5.81
CA LEU A 108 -2.32 0.57 -4.51
C LEU A 108 -2.07 -0.62 -3.57
N LEU A 109 -3.02 -1.54 -3.46
CA LEU A 109 -2.88 -2.73 -2.62
C LEU A 109 -1.71 -3.60 -3.08
N ASN A 110 -1.59 -3.88 -4.37
CA ASN A 110 -0.53 -4.72 -4.92
C ASN A 110 0.86 -4.12 -4.63
N GLN A 111 1.01 -2.80 -4.76
CA GLN A 111 2.28 -2.13 -4.46
C GLN A 111 2.54 -1.98 -2.96
N CYS A 112 1.50 -1.79 -2.14
CA CYS A 112 1.63 -1.49 -0.70
C CYS A 112 1.33 -2.67 0.24
N CYS A 113 1.20 -3.90 -0.29
CA CYS A 113 0.88 -5.10 0.50
C CYS A 113 1.97 -5.50 1.51
N ASN A 114 3.20 -5.01 1.34
CA ASN A 114 4.34 -5.27 2.21
C ASN A 114 5.02 -3.96 2.66
N MET A 115 5.83 -4.04 3.70
CA MET A 115 6.51 -2.86 4.29
C MET A 115 7.37 -2.08 3.30
N ASN A 116 8.13 -2.75 2.44
CA ASN A 116 9.03 -2.08 1.50
C ASN A 116 8.25 -1.20 0.51
N GLY A 117 7.18 -1.76 -0.07
CA GLY A 117 6.32 -1.01 -0.98
C GLY A 117 5.67 0.20 -0.32
N ARG A 118 5.22 0.05 0.93
CA ARG A 118 4.66 1.18 1.71
C ARG A 118 5.68 2.30 1.91
N VAL A 119 6.92 1.97 2.29
CA VAL A 119 8.00 2.95 2.47
C VAL A 119 8.31 3.66 1.16
N THR A 120 8.43 2.91 0.05
CA THR A 120 8.68 3.49 -1.27
C THR A 120 7.56 4.46 -1.67
N VAL A 121 6.29 4.07 -1.55
CA VAL A 121 5.17 4.95 -1.89
C VAL A 121 5.10 6.16 -0.97
N ALA A 122 5.34 5.97 0.33
CA ALA A 122 5.36 7.04 1.32
C ALA A 122 6.42 8.11 1.00
N GLU A 123 7.64 7.70 0.63
CA GLU A 123 8.72 8.60 0.23
C GLU A 123 8.37 9.40 -1.04
N HIS A 124 7.77 8.77 -2.05
CA HIS A 124 7.38 9.44 -3.30
C HIS A 124 6.24 10.45 -3.08
N VAL A 125 5.24 10.07 -2.28
CA VAL A 125 4.07 10.92 -2.01
C VAL A 125 4.41 12.01 -0.99
N GLY A 126 5.43 11.79 -0.15
CA GLY A 126 5.87 12.70 0.90
C GLY A 126 4.98 12.66 2.14
N ILE A 127 4.63 11.45 2.58
CA ILE A 127 3.79 11.17 3.77
C ILE A 127 4.41 10.05 4.60
N GLU A 128 3.86 9.78 5.77
CA GLU A 128 4.33 8.71 6.65
C GLU A 128 3.86 7.32 6.19
N ASP A 129 4.68 6.30 6.43
CA ASP A 129 4.42 4.90 6.02
C ASP A 129 3.13 4.34 6.62
N PHE A 130 2.79 4.74 7.86
CA PHE A 130 1.57 4.29 8.52
C PHE A 130 0.29 4.81 7.82
N VAL A 131 0.37 5.95 7.13
CA VAL A 131 -0.75 6.51 6.35
C VAL A 131 -0.97 5.63 5.12
N VAL A 132 0.12 5.29 4.42
CA VAL A 132 0.07 4.36 3.28
C VAL A 132 -0.40 2.97 3.70
N ARG A 133 -0.02 2.51 4.90
CA ARG A 133 -0.54 1.25 5.46
C ARG A 133 -2.06 1.29 5.57
N LYS A 134 -2.63 2.36 6.14
CA LYS A 134 -4.09 2.51 6.25
C LYS A 134 -4.77 2.50 4.89
N TRP A 135 -4.19 3.18 3.89
CA TRP A 135 -4.73 3.18 2.54
C TRP A 135 -4.70 1.79 1.89
N ALA A 136 -3.63 1.03 2.11
CA ALA A 136 -3.53 -0.36 1.65
C ALA A 136 -4.56 -1.27 2.35
N SER A 137 -4.74 -1.13 3.66
CA SER A 137 -5.74 -1.87 4.44
C SER A 137 -7.17 -1.58 3.98
N MET A 138 -7.51 -0.30 3.76
CA MET A 138 -8.80 0.08 3.19
C MET A 138 -8.98 -0.50 1.79
N SER A 139 -7.95 -0.44 0.94
CA SER A 139 -7.98 -1.02 -0.40
C SER A 139 -8.18 -2.54 -0.38
N ASP A 140 -7.62 -3.26 0.59
CA ASP A 140 -7.85 -4.69 0.77
C ASP A 140 -9.32 -4.97 1.14
N LEU A 141 -9.88 -4.21 2.09
CA LEU A 141 -11.27 -4.36 2.51
C LEU A 141 -12.28 -3.99 1.42
N MET A 142 -11.98 -2.99 0.59
CA MET A 142 -12.81 -2.56 -0.55
C MET A 142 -12.94 -3.62 -1.66
N ARG A 143 -12.20 -4.74 -1.58
CA ARG A 143 -12.41 -5.91 -2.45
C ARG A 143 -13.71 -6.66 -2.14
N LEU A 144 -14.30 -6.40 -0.97
CA LEU A 144 -15.59 -6.96 -0.58
C LEU A 144 -16.74 -6.21 -1.23
N SER A 145 -17.78 -6.94 -1.60
CA SER A 145 -18.93 -6.36 -2.28
C SER A 145 -19.70 -5.48 -1.29
N GLY A 146 -19.93 -4.21 -1.64
CA GLY A 146 -20.64 -3.27 -0.77
C GLY A 146 -19.79 -2.66 0.35
N VAL A 147 -18.46 -2.84 0.33
CA VAL A 147 -17.54 -2.07 1.19
C VAL A 147 -16.96 -0.90 0.39
N GLU A 148 -17.33 0.31 0.80
CA GLU A 148 -16.84 1.57 0.23
C GLU A 148 -15.81 2.24 1.18
N GLY A 149 -15.19 3.34 0.72
CA GLY A 149 -14.16 4.08 1.45
C GLY A 149 -14.51 4.35 2.91
N GLN A 150 -15.66 4.97 3.20
CA GLN A 150 -16.06 5.33 4.57
C GLN A 150 -16.21 4.13 5.50
N PHE A 151 -16.75 3.03 4.98
CA PHE A 151 -16.96 1.84 5.80
C PHE A 151 -15.65 1.09 6.01
N SER A 152 -14.79 1.04 4.99
CA SER A 152 -13.43 0.52 5.12
C SER A 152 -12.59 1.32 6.14
N GLU A 153 -12.75 2.65 6.17
CA GLU A 153 -12.10 3.51 7.16
C GLU A 153 -12.55 3.09 8.57
N LEU A 154 -13.87 2.98 8.81
CA LEU A 154 -14.38 2.55 10.11
C LEU A 154 -13.80 1.21 10.56
N MET A 155 -13.70 0.23 9.65
CA MET A 155 -13.12 -1.09 9.96
C MET A 155 -11.65 -0.99 10.37
N VAL A 156 -10.84 -0.22 9.65
CA VAL A 156 -9.43 0.02 10.00
C VAL A 156 -9.31 0.69 11.36
N TYR A 157 -10.14 1.68 11.66
CA TYR A 157 -10.18 2.30 12.99
C TYR A 157 -10.70 1.37 14.08
N ALA A 158 -11.51 0.37 13.72
CA ALA A 158 -11.91 -0.71 14.60
C ALA A 158 -10.81 -1.78 14.72
N GLY A 159 -9.62 -1.63 14.14
CA GLY A 159 -8.52 -2.58 14.20
C GLY A 159 -8.80 -3.86 13.40
N ILE A 160 -9.31 -3.68 12.19
CA ILE A 160 -9.47 -4.72 11.17
C ILE A 160 -8.69 -4.21 9.97
N ASP A 161 -7.47 -4.71 9.79
CA ASP A 161 -6.49 -4.14 8.87
C ASP A 161 -6.38 -4.92 7.56
N SER A 162 -7.09 -6.05 7.42
CA SER A 162 -7.12 -6.87 6.20
C SER A 162 -8.41 -7.68 6.05
N VAL A 163 -8.64 -8.22 4.85
CA VAL A 163 -9.73 -9.19 4.60
C VAL A 163 -9.57 -10.46 5.42
N GLN A 164 -8.33 -10.85 5.73
CA GLN A 164 -8.04 -12.03 6.54
C GLN A 164 -8.47 -11.81 7.99
N ASP A 165 -8.23 -10.63 8.54
CA ASP A 165 -8.65 -10.28 9.91
C ASP A 165 -10.17 -10.23 10.02
N LEU A 166 -10.84 -9.68 9.00
CA LEU A 166 -12.29 -9.66 8.92
C LEU A 166 -12.86 -11.08 8.89
N GLY A 167 -12.27 -11.98 8.08
CA GLY A 167 -12.68 -13.37 7.98
C GLY A 167 -12.56 -14.17 9.30
N GLN A 168 -11.77 -13.69 10.26
CA GLN A 168 -11.61 -14.31 11.57
C GLN A 168 -12.58 -13.78 12.63
N GLN A 169 -13.32 -12.70 12.34
CA GLN A 169 -14.28 -12.14 13.28
C GLN A 169 -15.58 -12.96 13.36
N SER A 170 -16.33 -12.79 14.45
CA SER A 170 -17.73 -13.20 14.55
C SER A 170 -18.65 -11.98 14.35
N ALA A 171 -19.79 -12.17 13.70
CA ALA A 171 -20.67 -11.06 13.30
C ALA A 171 -21.13 -10.20 14.48
N GLY A 172 -21.57 -10.82 15.59
CA GLY A 172 -22.00 -10.10 16.79
C GLY A 172 -20.85 -9.34 17.50
N ALA A 173 -19.65 -9.91 17.56
CA ALA A 173 -18.50 -9.20 18.12
C ALA A 173 -18.07 -8.03 17.23
N LEU A 174 -18.08 -8.24 15.93
CA LEU A 174 -17.77 -7.22 14.93
C LEU A 174 -18.76 -6.05 14.99
N HIS A 175 -20.06 -6.33 15.05
CA HIS A 175 -21.10 -5.30 15.13
C HIS A 175 -20.89 -4.41 16.37
N ASN A 176 -20.67 -5.01 17.54
CA ASN A 176 -20.39 -4.27 18.77
C ASN A 176 -19.11 -3.43 18.69
N LYS A 177 -18.05 -3.97 18.07
CA LYS A 177 -16.77 -3.27 17.86
C LYS A 177 -16.96 -2.06 16.94
N LEU A 178 -17.62 -2.25 15.80
CA LEU A 178 -17.93 -1.18 14.84
C LEU A 178 -18.85 -0.13 15.46
N SER A 179 -19.84 -0.52 16.25
CA SER A 179 -20.74 0.42 16.96
C SER A 179 -19.97 1.27 17.95
N THR A 180 -19.14 0.65 18.79
CA THR A 180 -18.34 1.37 19.78
C THR A 180 -17.38 2.35 19.10
N THR A 181 -16.68 1.94 18.05
CA THR A 181 -15.77 2.81 17.31
C THR A 181 -16.53 3.93 16.60
N ASN A 182 -17.66 3.64 15.96
CA ASN A 182 -18.44 4.66 15.26
C ASN A 182 -19.10 5.65 16.24
N ASP A 183 -19.43 5.24 17.46
CA ASP A 183 -19.92 6.15 18.48
C ASP A 183 -18.89 7.17 18.93
N GLN A 184 -17.61 6.80 18.89
CA GLN A 184 -16.50 7.68 19.20
C GLN A 184 -16.09 8.56 18.01
N GLN A 185 -16.11 7.99 16.80
CA GLN A 185 -15.48 8.60 15.62
C GLN A 185 -16.46 9.15 14.57
N LYS A 186 -17.74 8.74 14.64
CA LYS A 186 -18.85 9.16 13.76
C LYS A 186 -18.49 9.15 12.26
N ARG A 187 -17.97 8.01 11.79
CA ARG A 187 -17.50 7.81 10.40
C ARG A 187 -18.61 7.48 9.43
N VAL A 188 -19.53 6.60 9.83
CA VAL A 188 -20.67 6.19 9.01
C VAL A 188 -21.99 6.57 9.66
N LYS A 189 -23.00 6.85 8.84
CA LYS A 189 -24.36 7.17 9.31
C LYS A 189 -25.08 5.96 9.89
N THR A 190 -24.84 4.79 9.33
CA THR A 190 -25.53 3.56 9.69
C THR A 190 -24.54 2.40 9.61
N ILE A 191 -24.60 1.51 10.59
CA ILE A 191 -23.79 0.29 10.64
C ILE A 191 -24.64 -0.84 10.07
N PRO A 192 -24.08 -1.71 9.23
CA PRO A 192 -24.78 -2.89 8.74
C PRO A 192 -25.25 -3.78 9.90
N ASP A 193 -26.38 -4.45 9.67
CA ASP A 193 -26.88 -5.45 10.61
C ASP A 193 -25.96 -6.68 10.66
N GLU A 194 -26.15 -7.52 11.68
CA GLU A 194 -25.33 -8.73 11.85
C GLU A 194 -25.41 -9.67 10.64
N SER A 195 -26.58 -9.73 9.98
CA SER A 195 -26.76 -10.59 8.80
C SER A 195 -25.91 -10.14 7.60
N SER A 196 -25.84 -8.84 7.34
CA SER A 196 -24.96 -8.28 6.30
C SER A 196 -23.49 -8.47 6.63
N LEU A 197 -23.11 -8.30 7.91
CA LEU A 197 -21.74 -8.54 8.36
C LEU A 197 -21.34 -10.01 8.21
N GLU A 198 -22.25 -10.94 8.46
CA GLU A 198 -22.00 -12.38 8.30
C GLU A 198 -21.77 -12.78 6.83
N LEU A 199 -22.49 -12.15 5.90
CA LEU A 199 -22.25 -12.28 4.46
C LEU A 199 -20.86 -11.75 4.08
N MET A 200 -20.48 -10.58 4.59
CA MET A 200 -19.14 -10.00 4.35
C MET A 200 -18.02 -10.87 4.91
N ILE A 201 -18.16 -11.39 6.13
CA ILE A 201 -17.20 -12.31 6.74
C ILE A 201 -17.07 -13.59 5.90
N SER A 202 -18.20 -14.11 5.40
CA SER A 202 -18.21 -15.29 4.52
C SER A 202 -17.51 -15.02 3.19
N GLN A 203 -17.72 -13.85 2.59
CA GLN A 203 -17.00 -13.42 1.39
C GLN A 203 -15.50 -13.27 1.68
N ALA A 204 -15.13 -12.64 2.79
CA ALA A 204 -13.74 -12.43 3.19
C ALA A 204 -12.97 -13.75 3.32
N LYS A 205 -13.60 -14.79 3.88
CA LYS A 205 -13.03 -16.15 3.97
C LYS A 205 -12.75 -16.80 2.61
N SER A 206 -13.49 -16.40 1.56
CA SER A 206 -13.30 -16.91 0.20
C SER A 206 -12.22 -16.16 -0.58
N LEU A 207 -11.82 -14.97 -0.12
CA LEU A 207 -10.81 -14.15 -0.79
C LEU A 207 -9.39 -14.60 -0.44
N LYS A 208 -8.50 -14.49 -1.43
CA LYS A 208 -7.06 -14.69 -1.21
C LYS A 208 -6.50 -13.55 -0.36
N ALA A 209 -5.70 -13.90 0.65
CA ALA A 209 -4.90 -12.95 1.41
C ALA A 209 -3.83 -12.28 0.52
N ILE A 210 -3.80 -10.96 0.52
CA ILE A 210 -2.83 -10.15 -0.24
C ILE A 210 -1.94 -9.34 0.72
N MET A 211 -2.53 -8.73 1.75
CA MET A 211 -1.81 -8.00 2.79
C MET A 211 -0.91 -8.94 3.61
N GLN A 212 0.37 -8.60 3.79
CA GLN A 212 1.38 -9.48 4.42
C GLN A 212 1.70 -9.10 5.87
N ASP A 213 1.49 -7.83 6.24
CA ASP A 213 1.79 -7.28 7.57
C ASP A 213 0.60 -6.43 8.05
N ALA A 214 -0.56 -7.06 8.29
CA ALA A 214 -1.75 -6.40 8.83
C ALA A 214 -1.58 -6.07 10.32
#